data_AF-A0A8X6JD30-F1
#
_entry.id   AF-A0A8X6JD30-F1
#
_cell.length_a   1.000
_cell.length_b   1.000
_cell.length_c   1.000
_cell.angle_alpha   90.00
_cell.angle_beta   90.00
_cell.angle_gamma   90.00
#
_symmetry.space_group_name_H-M   'P 1'
#
loop_
_entity.id
_entity.type
_entity.pdbx_description
1 polymer ?
#
loop_
_entity_poly.entity_id
_entity_poly.type
_entity_poly.pdbx_seq_one_letter_code
_entity_poly.pdbx_strand_id
1 'polypeptide(L)'
;MKPTKSATPFEIPSELLAESELPDGKPLEIPLKLNMMAKYIGYAVPKTQRKFILPILEKLRNANYTFNDQSELEVSGKPQYRSNVIDLFSYMMKNERTNVTPPKGFTKFFEAILESNISLQWIGNKRLREQLVLSES
;
A
#
# COMPACT_ATOMS: atom_id res chain seq x y z
N MET A 1 -54.68 36.23 27.02
CA MET A 1 -53.76 35.18 26.51
C MET A 1 -52.98 35.77 25.35
N LYS A 2 -51.64 35.77 25.41
CA LYS A 2 -50.76 36.21 24.29
C LYS A 2 -50.41 34.99 23.44
N PRO A 3 -50.44 35.05 22.10
CA PRO A 3 -49.97 33.94 21.28
C PRO A 3 -48.43 33.88 21.33
N THR A 4 -47.91 32.68 21.58
CA THR A 4 -46.49 32.33 21.56
C THR A 4 -45.93 32.45 20.15
N LYS A 5 -44.76 33.09 20.03
CA LYS A 5 -44.02 33.26 18.77
C LYS A 5 -43.79 31.91 18.09
N SER A 6 -44.14 31.83 16.82
CA SER A 6 -43.85 30.68 15.95
C SER A 6 -42.36 30.36 15.97
N ALA A 7 -42.02 29.11 16.28
CA ALA A 7 -40.67 28.60 16.08
C ALA A 7 -40.35 28.72 14.59
N THR A 8 -39.32 29.50 14.24
CA THR A 8 -38.77 29.53 12.90
C THR A 8 -38.31 28.12 12.51
N PRO A 9 -38.59 27.64 11.29
CA PRO A 9 -38.03 26.37 10.82
C PRO A 9 -36.51 26.41 10.93
N PHE A 10 -35.92 25.27 11.27
CA PHE A 10 -34.47 25.10 11.26
C PHE A 10 -34.01 25.21 9.80
N GLU A 11 -33.58 26.39 9.36
CA GLU A 11 -32.96 26.57 8.06
C GLU A 11 -31.54 26.03 8.15
N ILE A 12 -31.29 24.94 7.43
CA ILE A 12 -29.95 24.38 7.29
C ILE A 12 -29.09 25.45 6.61
N PRO A 13 -27.97 25.90 7.20
CA PRO A 13 -27.09 26.89 6.58
C PRO A 13 -26.68 26.42 5.18
N SER A 14 -26.77 27.30 4.17
CA SER A 14 -26.38 26.97 2.80
C SER A 14 -24.92 26.52 2.68
N GLU A 15 -24.07 26.85 3.66
CA GLU A 15 -22.69 26.37 3.81
C GLU A 15 -22.59 24.86 4.12
N LEU A 16 -23.62 24.26 4.72
CA LEU A 16 -23.77 22.82 4.95
C LEU A 16 -24.38 22.09 3.74
N LEU A 17 -25.06 22.83 2.86
CA LEU A 17 -25.59 22.38 1.57
C LEU A 17 -24.65 22.67 0.41
N ALA A 18 -23.55 23.39 0.67
CA ALA A 18 -22.38 23.34 -0.18
C ALA A 18 -21.86 21.91 -0.08
N GLU A 19 -22.46 21.03 -0.88
CA GLU A 19 -21.80 19.84 -1.40
C GLU A 19 -20.38 20.30 -1.68
N SER A 20 -19.42 19.78 -0.91
CA SER A 20 -18.03 20.01 -1.24
C SER A 20 -17.90 19.55 -2.67
N GLU A 21 -17.82 20.49 -3.60
CA GLU A 21 -17.39 20.28 -4.96
C GLU A 21 -15.95 19.75 -4.81
N LEU A 22 -15.88 18.44 -4.59
CA LEU A 22 -14.66 17.68 -4.64
C LEU A 22 -14.18 17.89 -6.08
N PRO A 23 -12.99 18.46 -6.28
CA PRO A 23 -12.46 18.63 -7.61
C PRO A 23 -12.35 17.25 -8.24
N ASP A 24 -12.79 17.13 -9.48
CA ASP A 24 -12.85 15.91 -10.29
C ASP A 24 -11.85 14.81 -9.86
N GLY A 25 -12.38 13.77 -9.20
CA GLY A 25 -11.95 12.39 -9.46
C GLY A 25 -10.67 11.80 -8.82
N LYS A 26 -9.80 12.51 -8.07
CA LYS A 26 -8.80 11.88 -7.16
C LYS A 26 -7.97 12.91 -6.37
N PRO A 27 -8.00 12.91 -5.02
CA PRO A 27 -6.80 12.53 -4.25
C PRO A 27 -7.03 11.89 -2.86
N LEU A 28 -8.21 11.31 -2.55
CA LEU A 28 -8.48 10.71 -1.23
C LEU A 28 -8.55 9.17 -1.20
N GLU A 29 -9.00 8.53 -2.28
CA GLU A 29 -9.08 7.06 -2.33
C GLU A 29 -7.71 6.36 -2.36
N ILE A 30 -6.74 6.95 -3.07
CA ILE A 30 -5.40 6.36 -3.22
C ILE A 30 -4.64 6.33 -1.88
N PRO A 31 -4.57 7.44 -1.10
CA PRO A 31 -4.02 7.39 0.26
C PRO A 31 -4.73 6.38 1.16
N LEU A 32 -6.06 6.29 1.06
CA LEU A 32 -6.85 5.37 1.88
C LEU A 32 -6.55 3.90 1.56
N LYS A 33 -6.51 3.52 0.27
CA LYS A 33 -6.19 2.16 -0.18
C LYS A 33 -4.77 1.76 0.22
N LEU A 34 -3.80 2.67 0.04
CA LEU A 34 -2.41 2.46 0.45
C LEU A 34 -2.30 2.24 1.97
N ASN A 35 -3.01 3.05 2.77
CA ASN A 35 -3.02 2.94 4.23
C ASN A 35 -3.64 1.63 4.72
N MET A 36 -4.76 1.21 4.10
CA MET A 36 -5.40 -0.07 4.44
C MET A 36 -4.49 -1.26 4.08
N MET A 37 -3.87 -1.24 2.91
CA MET A 37 -2.92 -2.25 2.49
C MET A 37 -1.71 -2.32 3.44
N ALA A 38 -1.14 -1.17 3.78
CA ALA A 38 -0.04 -1.08 4.72
C ALA A 38 -0.39 -1.64 6.11
N LYS A 39 -1.63 -1.38 6.57
CA LYS A 39 -2.15 -1.94 7.83
C LYS A 39 -2.18 -3.48 7.78
N TYR A 40 -2.70 -4.08 6.72
CA TYR A 40 -2.79 -5.54 6.60
C TYR A 40 -1.41 -6.20 6.44
N ILE A 41 -0.53 -5.62 5.64
CA ILE A 41 0.89 -6.04 5.57
C ILE A 41 1.52 -5.98 6.97
N GLY A 42 1.22 -4.93 7.73
CA GLY A 42 1.71 -4.73 9.09
C GLY A 42 1.40 -5.88 10.05
N TYR A 43 0.29 -6.59 9.86
CA TYR A 43 -0.04 -7.78 10.65
C TYR A 43 0.85 -8.99 10.30
N ALA A 44 1.31 -9.08 9.06
CA ALA A 44 2.10 -10.22 8.59
C ALA A 44 3.62 -10.04 8.78
N VAL A 45 4.13 -8.83 8.96
CA VAL A 45 5.59 -8.55 9.03
C VAL A 45 6.09 -8.27 10.46
N PRO A 46 7.40 -8.47 10.74
CA PRO A 46 7.99 -8.14 12.04
C PRO A 46 7.78 -6.67 12.43
N LYS A 47 7.55 -6.41 13.73
CA LYS A 47 7.30 -5.05 14.25
C LYS A 47 8.38 -4.04 13.85
N THR A 48 9.64 -4.47 13.82
CA THR A 48 10.80 -3.63 13.45
C THR A 48 10.81 -3.20 11.98
N GLN A 49 10.12 -3.94 11.11
CA GLN A 49 10.07 -3.71 9.67
C GLN A 49 8.85 -2.90 9.22
N ARG A 50 7.81 -2.79 10.07
CA ARG A 50 6.54 -2.10 9.73
C ARG A 50 6.73 -0.66 9.23
N LYS A 51 7.72 0.04 9.78
CA LYS A 51 8.06 1.43 9.42
C LYS A 51 8.47 1.60 7.96
N PHE A 52 8.87 0.52 7.28
CA PHE A 52 9.29 0.56 5.88
C PHE A 52 8.18 0.22 4.89
N ILE A 53 7.00 -0.25 5.35
CA ILE A 53 5.93 -0.70 4.46
C ILE A 53 5.44 0.44 3.55
N LEU A 54 5.04 1.57 4.14
CA LEU A 54 4.56 2.73 3.39
C LEU A 54 5.63 3.28 2.42
N PRO A 55 6.87 3.53 2.86
CA PRO A 55 7.94 3.96 1.95
C PRO A 55 8.18 3.00 0.77
N ILE A 56 8.09 1.68 0.98
CA ILE A 56 8.24 0.71 -0.10
C ILE A 56 7.06 0.77 -1.07
N LEU A 57 5.82 0.80 -0.57
CA LEU A 57 4.63 0.91 -1.41
C LEU A 57 4.65 2.20 -2.25
N GLU A 58 5.11 3.32 -1.67
CA GLU A 58 5.27 4.58 -2.39
C GLU A 58 6.33 4.49 -3.48
N LYS A 59 7.49 3.90 -3.20
CA LYS A 59 8.56 3.71 -4.20
C LYS A 59 8.11 2.81 -5.35
N LEU A 60 7.46 1.68 -5.05
CA LEU A 60 6.90 0.78 -6.06
C LEU A 60 5.91 1.51 -6.97
N ARG A 61 4.99 2.28 -6.39
CA ARG A 61 4.02 3.08 -7.14
C ARG A 61 4.71 4.08 -8.05
N ASN A 62 5.74 4.78 -7.56
CA ASN A 62 6.48 5.75 -8.35
C ASN A 62 7.22 5.09 -9.54
N ALA A 63 7.54 3.80 -9.43
CA ALA A 63 8.10 2.98 -10.51
C ALA A 63 7.02 2.25 -11.34
N ASN A 64 5.74 2.65 -11.25
CA ASN A 64 4.61 2.02 -11.95
C ASN A 64 4.31 0.55 -11.57
N TYR A 65 4.76 0.12 -10.41
CA TYR A 65 4.33 -1.13 -9.78
C TYR A 65 3.19 -0.85 -8.81
N THR A 66 2.01 -1.37 -9.11
CA THR A 66 0.81 -1.14 -8.30
C THR A 66 0.21 -2.45 -7.84
N PHE A 67 -0.88 -2.39 -7.08
CA PHE A 67 -1.61 -3.56 -6.63
C PHE A 67 -3.09 -3.39 -6.95
N ASN A 68 -3.67 -4.40 -7.59
CA ASN A 68 -5.07 -4.40 -8.00
C ASN A 68 -6.02 -4.52 -6.79
N ASP A 69 -7.33 -4.59 -7.03
CA ASP A 69 -8.32 -4.71 -5.94
C ASP A 69 -8.28 -6.06 -5.21
N GLN A 70 -7.69 -7.08 -5.84
CA GLN A 70 -7.42 -8.38 -5.24
C GLN A 70 -6.10 -8.42 -4.47
N SER A 71 -5.43 -7.28 -4.33
CA SER A 71 -4.11 -7.15 -3.70
C SER A 71 -3.00 -7.96 -4.40
N GLU A 72 -3.16 -8.23 -5.69
CA GLU A 72 -2.12 -8.82 -6.53
C GLU A 72 -1.26 -7.72 -7.17
N LEU A 73 0.03 -7.97 -7.32
CA LEU A 73 0.96 -7.10 -8.03
C LEU A 73 0.49 -6.90 -9.47
N GLU A 74 0.43 -5.66 -9.91
CA GLU A 74 0.09 -5.26 -11.27
C GLU A 74 1.28 -4.54 -11.90
N VAL A 75 1.71 -5.05 -13.06
CA VAL A 75 2.83 -4.51 -13.84
C VAL A 75 2.29 -4.06 -15.18
N SER A 76 2.36 -2.77 -15.46
CA SER A 76 1.88 -2.19 -16.73
C SER A 76 0.42 -2.59 -17.06
N GLY A 77 -0.47 -2.58 -16.07
CA GLY A 77 -1.88 -2.96 -16.25
C GLY A 77 -2.16 -4.46 -16.26
N LYS A 78 -1.14 -5.32 -16.10
CA LYS A 78 -1.30 -6.78 -16.11
C LYS A 78 -1.09 -7.36 -14.72
N PRO A 79 -2.10 -8.05 -14.15
CA PRO A 79 -1.96 -8.68 -12.85
C PRO A 79 -1.00 -9.87 -12.93
N GLN A 80 -0.12 -9.98 -11.95
CA GLN A 80 0.73 -11.15 -11.74
C GLN A 80 -0.04 -12.15 -10.89
N TYR A 81 -0.51 -13.23 -11.51
CA TYR A 81 -1.37 -14.20 -10.85
C TYR A 81 -0.77 -14.76 -9.54
N ARG A 82 -1.55 -14.76 -8.46
CA ARG A 82 -1.19 -15.25 -7.11
C ARG A 82 -0.04 -14.49 -6.44
N SER A 83 0.15 -13.22 -6.80
CA SER A 83 1.17 -12.35 -6.23
C SER A 83 0.62 -11.48 -5.09
N ASN A 84 0.02 -12.13 -4.07
CA ASN A 84 -0.62 -11.40 -2.98
C ASN A 84 0.38 -10.52 -2.22
N VAL A 85 0.08 -9.23 -2.08
CA VAL A 85 0.97 -8.23 -1.46
C VAL A 85 1.40 -8.62 -0.04
N ILE A 86 0.52 -9.27 0.74
CA ILE A 86 0.83 -9.67 2.11
C ILE A 86 1.89 -10.77 2.09
N ASP A 87 1.76 -11.76 1.21
CA ASP A 87 2.74 -12.84 1.06
C ASP A 87 4.09 -12.31 0.56
N LEU A 88 4.06 -11.42 -0.44
CA LEU A 88 5.26 -10.78 -0.99
C LEU A 88 6.04 -10.00 0.08
N PHE A 89 5.36 -9.12 0.83
CA PHE A 89 5.98 -8.34 1.90
C PHE A 89 6.38 -9.22 3.08
N SER A 90 5.58 -10.22 3.44
CA SER A 90 5.91 -11.21 4.47
C SER A 90 7.23 -11.89 4.15
N TYR A 91 7.37 -12.43 2.94
CA TYR A 91 8.57 -13.14 2.51
C TYR A 91 9.81 -12.21 2.44
N MET A 92 9.62 -10.96 1.97
CA MET A 92 10.69 -9.97 1.88
C MET A 92 11.18 -9.48 3.25
N MET A 93 10.26 -9.29 4.21
CA MET A 93 10.57 -8.67 5.50
C MET A 93 10.86 -9.67 6.62
N LYS A 94 10.45 -10.93 6.47
CA LYS A 94 10.80 -11.98 7.42
C LYS A 94 12.20 -12.51 7.12
N ASN A 95 12.98 -12.67 8.18
CA ASN A 95 14.18 -13.50 8.09
C ASN A 95 13.74 -14.95 8.17
N GLU A 96 13.34 -15.51 7.04
CA GLU A 96 12.84 -16.88 6.98
C GLU A 96 13.97 -17.89 7.10
N ARG A 97 13.63 -19.10 7.56
CA ARG A 97 14.58 -20.21 7.63
C ARG A 97 15.08 -20.53 6.22
N THR A 98 16.31 -21.02 6.13
CA THR A 98 16.81 -21.63 4.90
C THR A 98 15.82 -22.70 4.43
N ASN A 99 15.40 -22.62 3.16
CA ASN A 99 14.45 -23.51 2.46
C ASN A 99 12.99 -23.07 2.30
N VAL A 100 12.59 -21.86 2.73
CA VAL A 100 11.26 -21.38 2.33
C VAL A 100 11.26 -21.00 0.85
N THR A 101 10.29 -21.53 0.11
CA THR A 101 10.08 -21.22 -1.31
C THR A 101 9.47 -19.82 -1.44
N PRO A 102 9.97 -18.96 -2.34
CA PRO A 102 9.34 -17.69 -2.62
C PRO A 102 7.86 -17.87 -3.03
N PRO A 103 6.97 -16.95 -2.63
CA PRO A 103 5.59 -16.96 -3.10
C PRO A 103 5.52 -16.76 -4.61
N LYS A 104 4.38 -17.11 -5.21
CA LYS A 104 4.14 -16.86 -6.64
C LYS A 104 4.19 -15.36 -6.93
N GLY A 105 4.72 -15.01 -8.11
CA GLY A 105 4.94 -13.61 -8.50
C GLY A 105 6.11 -12.93 -7.78
N PHE A 106 6.82 -13.59 -6.87
CA PHE A 106 7.94 -12.98 -6.16
C PHE A 106 9.08 -12.56 -7.09
N THR A 107 9.34 -13.29 -8.19
CA THR A 107 10.34 -12.88 -9.18
C THR A 107 10.05 -11.49 -9.75
N LYS A 108 8.80 -11.23 -10.15
CA LYS A 108 8.40 -9.89 -10.64
C LYS A 108 8.40 -8.84 -9.56
N PHE A 109 8.04 -9.22 -8.33
CA PHE A 109 8.18 -8.31 -7.20
C PHE A 109 9.64 -7.98 -6.89
N PHE A 110 10.56 -8.93 -7.07
CA PHE A 110 12.00 -8.72 -6.87
C PHE A 110 12.60 -7.80 -7.93
N GLU A 111 12.21 -7.96 -9.20
CA GLU A 111 12.52 -6.98 -10.26
C GLU A 111 12.02 -5.58 -9.86
N ALA A 112 10.79 -5.48 -9.35
CA ALA A 112 10.23 -4.21 -8.89
C ALA A 112 11.04 -3.58 -7.74
N ILE A 113 11.55 -4.38 -6.80
CA ILE A 113 12.41 -3.92 -5.70
C ILE A 113 13.72 -3.31 -6.25
N LEU A 114 14.32 -3.98 -7.23
CA LEU A 114 15.54 -3.52 -7.91
C LEU A 114 15.30 -2.21 -8.66
N GLU A 115 14.29 -2.17 -9.53
CA GLU A 115 13.96 -1.00 -10.35
C GLU A 115 13.50 0.20 -9.51
N SER A 116 12.85 -0.05 -8.36
CA SER A 116 12.40 1.01 -7.45
C SER A 116 13.49 1.52 -6.51
N ASN A 117 14.73 1.00 -6.61
CA ASN A 117 15.86 1.37 -5.75
C ASN A 117 15.49 1.30 -4.26
N ILE A 118 14.91 0.16 -3.84
CA ILE A 118 14.57 -0.09 -2.43
C ILE A 118 15.85 -0.33 -1.63
N SER A 119 16.00 0.36 -0.50
CA SER A 119 17.21 0.25 0.31
C SER A 119 17.36 -1.14 0.93
N LEU A 120 18.56 -1.74 0.83
CA LEU A 120 18.86 -3.08 1.37
C LEU A 120 18.51 -3.23 2.87
N GLN A 121 18.67 -2.17 3.66
CA GLN A 121 18.31 -2.16 5.09
C GLN A 121 16.80 -2.33 5.35
N TRP A 122 15.94 -2.10 4.35
CA TRP A 122 14.49 -2.27 4.45
C TRP A 122 14.05 -3.71 4.17
N ILE A 123 14.99 -4.56 3.75
CA ILE A 123 14.75 -5.97 3.44
C ILE A 123 15.20 -6.79 4.65
N GLY A 124 14.25 -7.48 5.28
CA GLY A 124 14.51 -8.29 6.46
C GLY A 124 15.09 -9.66 6.12
N ASN A 125 14.78 -10.19 4.94
CA ASN A 125 15.26 -11.47 4.46
C ASN A 125 16.74 -11.39 4.05
N LYS A 126 17.61 -12.09 4.80
CA LYS A 126 19.06 -12.07 4.57
C LYS A 126 19.47 -12.57 3.19
N ARG A 127 18.86 -13.66 2.73
CA ARG A 127 19.16 -14.26 1.41
C ARG A 127 18.83 -13.30 0.28
N LEU A 128 17.70 -12.58 0.38
CA LEU A 128 17.34 -11.58 -0.62
C LEU A 128 18.32 -10.42 -0.64
N ARG A 129 18.80 -9.97 0.53
CA ARG A 129 19.84 -8.93 0.58
C ARG A 129 21.14 -9.38 -0.09
N GLU A 130 21.57 -10.61 0.16
CA GLU A 130 22.76 -11.18 -0.49
C GLU A 130 22.58 -11.26 -2.01
N GLN A 131 21.40 -11.69 -2.48
CA GLN A 131 21.09 -11.71 -3.91
C GLN A 131 21.10 -10.32 -4.54
N LEU A 132 20.63 -9.29 -3.84
CA LEU A 132 20.66 -7.91 -4.33
C LEU A 132 22.09 -7.37 -4.43
N VAL A 133 22.93 -7.61 -3.42
CA VAL A 133 24.36 -7.22 -3.47
C VAL A 133 25.06 -7.85 -4.67
N LEU A 134 24.78 -9.13 -4.94
CA LEU A 134 25.33 -9.83 -6.11
C LEU A 134 24.77 -9.30 -7.44
N SER A 135 23.57 -8.71 -7.45
CA SER A 135 22.96 -8.14 -8.65
C SER A 135 23.45 -6.71 -8.95
N GLU A 136 24.05 -6.05 -7.96
CA GLU A 136 24.65 -4.71 -8.05
C GLU A 136 26.18 -4.74 -8.31
N SER A 137 26.81 -5.93 -8.31
CA SER A 137 28.24 -6.16 -8.53
C SER A 137 28.55 -6.51 -9.98
#